data_AF-A0A924GUD5-F1
#
_entry.id   AF-A0A924GUD5-F1
#
_cell.length_a   1.000
_cell.length_b   1.000
_cell.length_c   1.000
_cell.angle_alpha   90.00
_cell.angle_beta   90.00
_cell.angle_gamma   90.00
#
_symmetry.space_group_name_H-M   'P 1'
#
loop_
_entity.id
_entity.type
_entity.pdbx_description
1 polymer ?
#
loop_
_entity_poly.entity_id
_entity_poly.type
_entity_poly.pdbx_seq_one_letter_code
_entity_poly.pdbx_strand_id
1 'polypeptide(L)'
;MKTSRSAVGLILGFLSEVCPSPHADVLDTCAQAALADLHTLIRPLHGLPEREISVSGSALGYADPHALENKFVTERAALAQFATSAVCKG
;
A
#
# COMPACT_ATOMS: atom_id res chain seq x y z
N MET A 1 -8.67 -12.60 -3.88
CA MET A 1 -8.80 -12.01 -5.22
C MET A 1 -7.46 -12.19 -5.92
N LYS A 2 -7.39 -13.03 -6.97
CA LYS A 2 -6.13 -13.46 -7.61
C LYS A 2 -5.51 -12.31 -8.41
N THR A 3 -4.22 -12.11 -8.20
CA THR A 3 -3.36 -11.06 -8.72
C THR A 3 -2.98 -11.30 -10.19
N SER A 4 -3.15 -10.27 -11.02
CA SER A 4 -2.55 -10.16 -12.36
C SER A 4 -1.75 -8.87 -12.41
N ARG A 5 -0.51 -8.96 -12.90
CA ARG A 5 0.47 -7.87 -12.96
C ARG A 5 0.09 -6.87 -14.06
N SER A 6 0.09 -5.58 -13.73
CA SER A 6 0.41 -4.49 -14.64
C SER A 6 1.07 -3.36 -13.86
N ALA A 7 2.27 -2.99 -14.29
CA ALA A 7 3.05 -1.90 -13.72
C ALA A 7 2.38 -0.55 -13.99
N VAL A 8 2.14 0.22 -12.94
CA VAL A 8 1.96 1.68 -13.00
C VAL A 8 2.99 2.28 -12.04
N GLY A 9 3.91 3.05 -12.61
CA GLY A 9 5.10 3.56 -11.94
C GLY A 9 4.85 4.69 -10.94
N LEU A 10 5.66 4.66 -9.89
CA LEU A 10 6.20 5.79 -9.12
C LEU A 10 5.30 6.76 -8.32
N ILE A 11 3.97 6.68 -8.35
CA ILE A 11 3.11 7.54 -7.49
C ILE A 11 2.64 6.83 -6.18
N LEU A 12 2.78 5.50 -6.10
CA LEU A 12 2.36 4.69 -4.94
C LEU A 12 3.12 4.96 -3.62
N GLY A 13 4.26 5.65 -3.65
CA GLY A 13 5.10 5.86 -2.47
C GLY A 13 4.51 6.84 -1.44
N PHE A 14 3.69 7.80 -1.85
CA PHE A 14 3.23 8.89 -0.97
C PHE A 14 2.05 8.51 -0.06
N LEU A 15 1.29 7.46 -0.38
CA LEU A 15 0.19 6.98 0.49
C LEU A 15 0.69 6.12 1.66
N SER A 16 1.99 5.80 1.69
CA SER A 16 2.58 4.86 2.66
C SER A 16 3.11 5.52 3.93
N GLU A 17 2.95 6.84 4.13
CA GLU A 17 3.53 7.56 5.28
C GLU A 17 2.78 7.38 6.62
N VAL A 18 1.90 6.38 6.77
CA VAL A 18 1.35 6.01 8.10
C VAL A 18 1.67 4.54 8.38
N CYS A 19 2.66 4.38 9.26
CA CYS A 19 3.28 3.13 9.70
C CYS A 19 2.27 2.27 10.50
N PRO A 20 2.29 0.93 10.39
CA PRO A 20 1.48 0.04 11.21
C PRO A 20 1.80 0.24 12.70
N SER A 21 0.75 0.40 13.50
CA SER A 21 0.88 0.68 14.92
C SER A 21 0.92 -0.60 15.74
N PRO A 22 1.88 -0.77 16.65
CA PRO A 22 1.78 -1.75 17.73
C PRO A 22 0.92 -1.25 18.91
N HIS A 23 0.33 -0.05 18.86
CA HIS A 23 -0.26 0.68 19.99
C HIS A 23 -1.67 1.21 19.67
N ALA A 24 -2.54 1.27 20.67
CA ALA A 24 -3.95 1.65 20.54
C ALA A 24 -4.22 3.10 20.09
N ASP A 25 -3.18 3.94 20.00
CA ASP A 25 -3.28 5.37 19.68
C ASP A 25 -2.80 5.74 18.27
N VAL A 26 -2.33 4.77 17.46
CA VAL A 26 -1.95 5.00 16.06
C VAL A 26 -2.78 4.10 15.15
N LEU A 27 -3.23 4.67 14.04
CA LEU A 27 -4.13 4.03 13.09
C LEU A 27 -3.38 3.04 12.20
N ASP A 28 -3.99 1.88 11.98
CA ASP A 28 -3.58 0.90 11.00
C ASP A 28 -3.93 1.35 9.58
N THR A 29 -3.06 0.99 8.63
CA THR A 29 -3.26 1.27 7.22
C THR A 29 -3.26 0.02 6.37
N CYS A 30 -4.03 0.08 5.29
CA CYS A 30 -3.99 -0.92 4.24
C CYS A 30 -3.99 -0.23 2.88
N ALA A 31 -2.87 -0.34 2.16
CA ALA A 31 -2.76 0.17 0.80
C ALA A 31 -3.55 -0.72 -0.17
N GLN A 32 -4.40 -0.11 -0.99
CA GLN A 32 -5.34 -0.78 -1.86
C GLN A 32 -5.17 -0.31 -3.31
N ALA A 33 -4.34 -1.04 -4.07
CA ALA A 33 -4.24 -0.83 -5.51
C ALA A 33 -5.54 -1.17 -6.26
N ALA A 34 -6.41 -2.01 -5.67
CA ALA A 34 -7.71 -2.37 -6.26
C ALA A 34 -8.64 -1.17 -6.50
N LEU A 35 -8.46 -0.06 -5.79
CA LEU A 35 -9.23 1.16 -6.01
C LEU A 35 -8.89 1.83 -7.36
N ALA A 36 -7.73 1.53 -7.94
CA ALA A 36 -7.37 2.00 -9.28
C ALA A 36 -8.32 1.43 -10.34
N ASP A 37 -8.65 0.15 -10.24
CA ASP A 37 -9.53 -0.54 -11.20
C ASP A 37 -10.96 0.01 -11.17
N LEU A 38 -11.35 0.63 -10.05
CA LEU A 38 -12.68 1.19 -9.82
C LEU A 38 -12.75 2.71 -10.08
N HIS A 39 -11.74 3.29 -10.74
CA HIS A 39 -11.64 4.73 -10.95
C HIS A 39 -12.89 5.35 -11.62
N THR A 40 -13.58 4.63 -12.52
CA THR A 40 -14.80 5.11 -13.18
C THR A 40 -15.98 5.25 -12.22
N LEU A 41 -16.06 4.39 -11.21
CA LEU A 41 -17.09 4.43 -10.16
C LEU A 41 -16.76 5.45 -9.08
N ILE A 42 -15.48 5.58 -8.71
CA ILE A 42 -15.01 6.48 -7.65
C ILE A 42 -15.05 7.95 -8.11
N ARG A 43 -14.70 8.21 -9.38
CA ARG A 43 -14.61 9.56 -9.95
C ARG A 43 -15.84 10.43 -9.68
N PRO A 44 -17.09 10.02 -10.03
CA PRO A 44 -18.27 10.84 -9.76
C PRO A 44 -18.58 11.00 -8.26
N LEU A 45 -18.22 10.02 -7.43
CA LEU A 45 -18.46 10.07 -5.99
C LEU A 45 -17.56 11.09 -5.28
N HIS A 46 -16.37 11.34 -5.82
CA HIS A 46 -15.35 12.22 -5.24
C HIS A 46 -15.19 13.54 -6.01
N GLY A 47 -16.03 13.79 -7.01
CA GLY A 47 -15.97 15.02 -7.82
C GLY A 47 -14.68 15.14 -8.65
N LEU A 48 -14.04 14.02 -8.99
CA LEU A 48 -12.79 14.02 -9.76
C LEU A 48 -13.05 14.41 -11.23
N PRO A 49 -12.22 15.26 -11.85
CA PRO A 49 -12.31 15.63 -13.25
C PRO A 49 -12.18 14.42 -14.20
N GLU A 50 -12.70 14.52 -15.43
CA GLU A 50 -12.64 13.40 -16.38
C GLU A 50 -11.22 12.94 -16.75
N ARG A 51 -10.26 13.87 -16.70
CA ARG A 51 -8.84 13.63 -17.00
C ARG A 51 -8.04 13.06 -15.82
N GLU A 52 -8.69 12.85 -14.67
CA GLU A 52 -8.05 12.36 -13.46
C GLU A 52 -8.61 10.99 -13.07
N ILE A 53 -7.74 10.15 -12.53
CA ILE A 53 -8.08 8.81 -12.08
C ILE A 53 -7.48 8.57 -10.69
N SER A 54 -8.18 7.78 -9.87
CA SER A 54 -7.57 7.22 -8.66
C SER A 54 -6.55 6.16 -9.09
N VAL A 55 -5.32 6.25 -8.58
CA VAL A 55 -4.24 5.28 -8.85
C VAL A 55 -4.13 4.24 -7.74
N SER A 56 -4.64 4.55 -6.56
CA SER A 56 -4.73 3.67 -5.39
C SER A 56 -5.51 4.42 -4.30
N GLY A 57 -5.83 3.72 -3.22
CA GLY A 57 -6.25 4.36 -1.97
C GLY A 57 -5.67 3.65 -0.76
N SER A 58 -5.96 4.19 0.42
CA SER A 58 -5.57 3.59 1.70
C SER A 58 -6.77 3.58 2.63
N ALA A 59 -7.08 2.43 3.22
CA ALA A 59 -7.89 2.38 4.41
C ALA A 59 -7.08 2.89 5.60
N LEU A 60 -7.73 3.58 6.53
CA LEU A 60 -7.16 4.10 7.76
C LEU A 60 -8.17 3.86 8.89
N GLY A 61 -7.76 3.18 9.96
CA GLY A 61 -8.65 2.82 11.06
C GLY A 61 -7.94 2.03 12.16
N TYR A 62 -8.70 1.49 13.11
CA TYR A 62 -8.17 0.53 14.09
C TYR A 62 -8.38 -0.89 13.58
N ALA A 63 -7.32 -1.69 13.50
CA ALA A 63 -7.44 -3.09 13.11
C ALA A 63 -8.24 -3.88 14.15
N ASP A 64 -9.13 -4.76 13.69
CA ASP A 64 -9.77 -5.75 14.55
C ASP A 64 -8.73 -6.81 14.95
N PRO A 65 -8.35 -6.94 16.24
CA PRO A 65 -7.36 -7.91 16.68
C PRO A 65 -7.90 -9.36 16.65
N HIS A 66 -9.22 -9.54 16.53
CA HIS A 66 -9.84 -10.86 16.46
C HIS A 66 -9.95 -11.40 15.04
N ALA A 67 -9.92 -10.53 14.02
CA ALA A 67 -9.90 -10.92 12.61
C ALA A 67 -8.65 -11.74 12.27
N LEU A 68 -8.84 -12.84 11.54
CA LEU A 68 -7.77 -13.80 11.24
C LEU A 68 -6.76 -13.21 10.25
N GLU A 69 -7.24 -12.45 9.27
CA GLU A 69 -6.44 -11.80 8.24
C GLU A 69 -5.42 -10.81 8.80
N ASN A 70 -5.72 -10.19 9.95
CA ASN A 70 -4.84 -9.23 10.62
C ASN A 70 -3.70 -9.90 11.40
N LYS A 71 -3.72 -11.24 11.52
CA LYS A 71 -2.67 -12.02 12.20
C LYS A 71 -1.63 -12.57 11.23
N PHE A 72 -1.82 -12.37 9.92
CA PHE A 72 -0.91 -12.87 8.91
C PHE A 72 0.34 -11.99 8.80
N VAL A 73 1.52 -12.59 9.03
CA VAL A 73 2.81 -11.91 8.91
C VAL A 73 3.43 -12.27 7.55
N THR A 74 3.79 -11.24 6.78
CA THR A 74 4.45 -11.40 5.49
C THR A 74 5.96 -11.53 5.67
N GLU A 75 6.58 -12.47 4.96
CA GLU A 75 8.04 -12.60 4.94
C GLU A 75 8.70 -11.41 4.21
N ARG A 76 9.98 -11.18 4.51
CA ARG A 76 10.82 -10.20 3.82
C ARG A 76 12.06 -10.91 3.31
N ALA A 77 12.45 -10.60 2.08
CA ALA A 77 13.70 -11.08 1.49
C ALA A 77 14.89 -10.63 2.37
N ALA A 78 15.89 -11.49 2.51
CA ALA A 78 17.12 -11.14 3.22
C ALA A 78 17.88 -10.08 2.44
N LEU A 79 18.55 -9.14 3.13
CA LEU A 79 19.26 -8.01 2.50
C LEU A 79 20.22 -8.45 1.38
N ALA A 80 20.95 -9.53 1.62
CA ALA A 80 21.92 -10.09 0.67
C ALA A 80 21.28 -10.58 -0.65
N GLN A 81 19.97 -10.77 -0.70
CA GLN A 81 19.26 -11.21 -1.91
C GLN A 81 19.00 -10.06 -2.90
N PHE A 82 19.05 -8.81 -2.45
CA PHE A 82 18.70 -7.66 -3.29
C PHE A 82 19.65 -6.45 -3.15
N ALA A 83 20.59 -6.48 -2.21
CA ALA A 83 21.58 -5.42 -2.03
C ALA A 83 22.99 -5.98 -1.91
N THR A 84 23.96 -5.28 -2.50
CA THR A 84 25.39 -5.55 -2.33
C THR A 84 26.03 -4.32 -1.71
N SER A 85 26.85 -4.50 -0.67
CA SER A 85 27.67 -3.43 -0.13
C SER A 85 28.90 -3.23 -1.02
N ALA A 86 29.07 -2.03 -1.56
CA ALA A 86 30.33 -1.63 -2.17
C ALA A 86 31.18 -0.94 -1.10
N VAL A 87 32.31 -1.54 -0.74
CA VAL A 87 33.32 -0.89 0.10
C VAL A 87 34.24 -0.10 -0.81
N CYS A 88 34.20 1.24 -0.72
CA CYS A 88 35.20 2.09 -1.37
C CYS A 88 36.56 1.83 -0.70
N LYS A 89 37.46 1.14 -1.38
CA LYS A 89 38.88 1.13 -1.01
C LYS A 89 39.48 2.46 -1.44
N GLY A 90 39.85 3.28 -0.45
CA GLY A 90 40.71 4.45 -0.63
C GLY A 90 42.15 4.04 -0.90
#